data_AF-A0A6P1CWR7-F1
#
_entry.id   AF-A0A6P1CWR7-F1
#
_cell.length_a   1.000
_cell.length_b   1.000
_cell.length_c   1.000
_cell.angle_alpha   90.00
_cell.angle_beta   90.00
_cell.angle_gamma   90.00
#
_symmetry.space_group_name_H-M   'P 1'
#
loop_
_entity.id
_entity.type
_entity.pdbx_description
1 polymer ?
#
loop_
_entity_poly.entity_id
_entity_poly.type
_entity_poly.pdbx_seq_one_letter_code
_entity_poly.pdbx_strand_id
1 'polypeptide(L)'
;MTTDSGSTVGVETGELGKLGNDFGSSAAVIKDQVKKVADNLVGPSVVGVHYSKEGTDIQTGLEAVNKWLEDWSEAGTLTGDAIGATIVKFSNVDAENAGNTTQAGS
;
A
#
# COMPACT_ATOMS: atom_id res chain seq x y z
N MET A 1 5.73 37.78 8.14
CA MET A 1 5.07 36.90 7.17
C MET A 1 6.07 35.81 6.84
N THR A 2 6.02 34.70 7.57
CA THR A 2 6.90 33.54 7.38
C THR A 2 6.38 32.77 6.18
N THR A 3 7.10 32.83 5.07
CA THR A 3 6.90 31.92 3.94
C THR A 3 7.29 30.53 4.41
N ASP A 4 6.28 29.69 4.68
CA ASP A 4 6.42 28.25 4.81
C ASP A 4 7.18 27.76 3.57
N SER A 5 8.45 27.39 3.77
CA SER A 5 9.29 26.86 2.72
C SER A 5 8.83 25.43 2.52
N GLY A 6 7.82 25.27 1.67
CA GLY A 6 7.24 23.98 1.32
C GLY A 6 8.35 22.95 1.18
N SER A 7 8.30 21.94 2.04
CA SER A 7 9.37 20.95 2.19
C SER A 7 9.49 20.16 0.89
N THR A 8 10.33 20.62 -0.03
CA THR A 8 10.71 19.87 -1.20
C THR A 8 11.54 18.69 -0.72
N VAL A 9 10.89 17.54 -0.55
CA VAL A 9 11.58 16.27 -0.45
C VAL A 9 12.28 16.05 -1.79
N GLY A 10 13.62 16.09 -1.79
CA GLY A 10 14.40 15.69 -2.95
C GLY A 10 14.18 14.20 -3.15
N VAL A 11 13.62 13.82 -4.30
CA VAL A 11 13.30 12.43 -4.57
C VAL A 11 14.08 11.94 -5.76
N GLU A 12 15.05 11.07 -5.49
CA GLU A 12 15.71 10.29 -6.52
C GLU A 12 14.71 9.23 -7.05
N THR A 13 14.56 9.16 -8.36
CA THR A 13 13.57 8.29 -9.02
C THR A 13 13.82 6.80 -8.75
N GLY A 14 15.06 6.42 -8.45
CA GLY A 14 15.46 5.07 -8.04
C GLY A 14 14.89 4.68 -6.67
N GLU A 15 15.03 5.53 -5.66
CA GLU A 15 14.49 5.31 -4.30
C GLU A 15 12.96 5.28 -4.30
N LEU A 16 12.30 6.09 -5.13
CA LEU A 16 10.85 5.99 -5.31
C LEU A 16 10.44 4.65 -5.92
N GLY A 17 11.19 4.18 -6.92
CA GLY A 17 10.91 2.88 -7.54
C GLY A 17 11.03 1.74 -6.53
N LYS A 18 12.06 1.80 -5.68
CA LYS A 18 12.23 0.86 -4.57
C LYS A 18 11.08 0.96 -3.56
N LEU A 19 10.71 2.16 -3.15
CA LEU A 19 9.61 2.39 -2.21
C LEU A 19 8.27 1.84 -2.75
N GLY A 20 7.95 2.10 -4.02
CA GLY A 20 6.74 1.55 -4.66
C GLY A 20 6.73 0.03 -4.68
N ASN A 21 7.87 -0.60 -5.00
CA ASN A 21 8.03 -2.05 -4.96
C ASN A 21 7.92 -2.64 -3.55
N ASP A 22 8.46 -1.95 -2.54
CA ASP A 22 8.38 -2.36 -1.14
C ASP A 22 6.92 -2.32 -0.63
N PHE A 23 6.15 -1.31 -1.05
CA PHE A 23 4.70 -1.23 -0.77
C PHE A 23 3.92 -2.35 -1.44
N GLY A 24 4.18 -2.64 -2.72
CA GLY A 24 3.55 -3.74 -3.44
C GLY A 24 3.87 -5.10 -2.82
N SER A 25 5.14 -5.32 -2.43
CA SER A 25 5.58 -6.56 -1.76
C SER A 25 4.92 -6.72 -0.39
N SER A 26 4.83 -5.63 0.38
CA SER A 26 4.15 -5.63 1.68
C SER A 26 2.66 -5.94 1.55
N ALA A 27 1.99 -5.37 0.54
CA ALA A 27 0.59 -5.68 0.24
C ALA A 27 0.39 -7.17 -0.08
N ALA A 28 1.28 -7.77 -0.88
CA ALA A 28 1.21 -9.20 -1.18
C ALA A 28 1.33 -10.09 0.07
N VAL A 29 2.27 -9.78 0.97
CA VAL A 29 2.43 -10.50 2.25
C VAL A 29 1.17 -10.37 3.12
N ILE A 30 0.57 -9.18 3.20
CA ILE A 30 -0.66 -8.95 3.95
C ILE A 30 -1.81 -9.78 3.36
N LYS A 31 -1.93 -9.83 2.03
CA LYS A 31 -2.95 -10.63 1.33
C LYS A 31 -2.82 -12.14 1.60
N ASP A 32 -1.60 -12.65 1.72
CA ASP A 32 -1.41 -14.05 2.12
C ASP A 32 -1.88 -14.30 3.56
N GLN A 33 -1.75 -13.29 4.44
CA GLN A 33 -2.23 -13.38 5.82
C GLN A 33 -3.76 -13.29 5.92
N VAL A 34 -4.42 -12.46 5.09
CA VAL A 34 -5.88 -12.44 4.90
C VAL A 34 -6.38 -13.86 4.63
N LYS A 35 -5.77 -14.54 3.65
CA LYS A 35 -6.17 -15.89 3.29
C LYS A 35 -6.05 -16.88 4.46
N LYS A 36 -4.98 -16.81 5.24
CA LYS A 36 -4.82 -17.68 6.42
C LYS A 36 -5.88 -17.41 7.48
N VAL A 37 -6.29 -16.17 7.69
CA VAL A 37 -7.37 -15.82 8.63
C VAL A 37 -8.71 -16.37 8.12
N ALA A 38 -9.02 -16.15 6.84
CA ALA A 38 -10.24 -16.64 6.22
C ALA A 38 -10.34 -18.17 6.23
N ASP A 39 -9.24 -18.87 5.93
CA ASP A 39 -9.19 -20.34 5.91
C ASP A 39 -9.29 -20.97 7.32
N ASN A 40 -9.08 -20.19 8.38
CA ASN A 40 -9.07 -20.66 9.78
C ASN A 40 -10.10 -19.91 10.66
N LEU A 41 -11.22 -19.48 10.09
CA LEU A 41 -12.31 -18.84 10.83
C LEU A 41 -12.84 -19.78 11.93
N VAL A 42 -12.64 -19.38 13.19
CA VAL A 42 -13.24 -20.04 14.35
C VAL A 42 -14.58 -19.38 14.62
N GLY A 43 -15.64 -20.20 14.64
CA GLY A 43 -17.01 -19.73 14.84
C GLY A 43 -17.81 -20.59 15.82
N PRO A 44 -19.10 -20.27 16.02
CA PRO A 44 -19.99 -20.99 16.93
C PRO A 44 -20.13 -22.48 16.60
N SER A 45 -19.88 -22.88 15.35
CA SER A 45 -19.90 -24.28 14.89
C SER A 45 -18.65 -25.08 15.28
N VAL A 46 -17.55 -24.38 15.57
CA VAL A 46 -16.24 -24.97 15.93
C VAL A 46 -16.10 -25.09 17.45
N VAL A 47 -16.75 -24.19 18.18
CA VAL A 47 -16.79 -24.21 19.64
C VAL A 47 -17.97 -25.06 20.15
N GLY A 48 -17.85 -25.62 21.35
CA GLY A 48 -18.96 -26.38 21.94
C GLY A 48 -20.21 -25.52 22.17
N VAL A 49 -21.39 -26.14 22.22
CA VAL A 49 -22.71 -25.47 22.35
C VAL A 49 -22.80 -24.44 23.48
N HIS A 50 -22.05 -24.65 24.57
CA HIS A 50 -22.00 -23.73 25.71
C HIS A 50 -21.19 -22.45 25.46
N TYR A 51 -20.42 -22.40 24.38
CA TYR A 51 -19.54 -21.28 24.01
C TYR A 51 -19.95 -20.62 22.69
N SER A 52 -21.19 -20.85 22.24
CA SER A 52 -21.67 -20.34 20.94
C SER A 52 -21.61 -18.81 20.85
N LYS A 53 -21.79 -18.11 21.97
CA LYS A 53 -21.64 -16.65 22.04
C LYS A 53 -20.19 -16.24 21.79
N GLU A 54 -19.26 -16.84 22.52
CA GLU A 54 -17.81 -16.60 22.39
C GLU A 54 -17.32 -16.97 20.99
N GLY A 55 -17.82 -18.07 20.41
CA GLY A 55 -17.52 -18.44 19.02
C GLY A 55 -18.00 -17.40 18.01
N THR A 56 -19.18 -16.79 18.25
CA THR A 56 -19.70 -15.71 17.40
C THR A 56 -18.85 -14.44 17.52
N ASP A 57 -18.43 -14.09 18.73
CA ASP A 57 -17.58 -12.93 18.99
C ASP A 57 -16.19 -13.11 18.35
N ILE A 58 -15.61 -14.31 18.45
CA ILE A 58 -14.34 -14.66 17.79
C ILE A 58 -14.50 -14.55 16.26
N GLN A 59 -15.55 -15.14 15.69
CA GLN A 59 -15.78 -15.09 14.24
C GLN A 59 -15.90 -13.64 13.76
N THR A 60 -16.70 -12.83 14.46
CA THR A 60 -16.89 -11.40 14.13
C THR A 60 -15.57 -10.63 14.20
N GLY A 61 -14.74 -10.91 15.21
CA GLY A 61 -13.42 -10.30 15.34
C GLY A 61 -12.47 -10.70 14.19
N LEU A 62 -12.45 -11.98 13.82
CA LEU A 62 -11.63 -12.48 12.71
C LEU A 62 -12.09 -11.90 11.36
N GLU A 63 -13.39 -11.75 11.14
CA GLU A 63 -13.94 -11.09 9.95
C GLU A 63 -13.54 -9.61 9.88
N ALA A 64 -13.57 -8.90 11.01
CA ALA A 64 -13.12 -7.50 11.09
C ALA A 64 -11.61 -7.37 10.82
N VAL A 65 -10.78 -8.28 11.36
CA VAL A 65 -9.34 -8.33 11.07
C VAL A 65 -9.11 -8.62 9.59
N ASN A 66 -9.85 -9.55 9.01
CA ASN A 66 -9.73 -9.90 7.60
C ASN A 66 -10.00 -8.68 6.71
N LYS A 67 -11.10 -7.96 6.98
CA LYS A 67 -11.43 -6.73 6.26
C LYS A 67 -10.36 -5.65 6.42
N TRP A 68 -9.86 -5.45 7.64
CA TRP A 68 -8.80 -4.47 7.89
C TRP A 68 -7.52 -4.79 7.09
N LEU A 69 -7.13 -6.07 7.02
CA LEU A 69 -5.97 -6.50 6.24
C LEU A 69 -6.19 -6.33 4.72
N GLU A 70 -7.40 -6.59 4.22
CA GLU A 70 -7.77 -6.32 2.81
C GLU A 70 -7.63 -4.83 2.47
N ASP A 71 -8.21 -3.96 3.31
CA ASP A 71 -8.15 -2.50 3.12
C ASP A 71 -6.68 -2.00 3.15
N TRP A 72 -5.82 -2.58 4.01
CA TRP A 72 -4.38 -2.27 4.05
C TRP A 72 -3.63 -2.76 2.81
N SER A 73 -3.93 -3.96 2.31
CA SER A 73 -3.33 -4.47 1.07
C SER A 73 -3.70 -3.60 -0.12
N GLU A 74 -4.97 -3.16 -0.20
CA GLU A 74 -5.43 -2.27 -1.26
C GLU A 74 -4.73 -0.91 -1.17
N ALA A 75 -4.68 -0.30 0.02
CA ALA A 75 -3.99 0.98 0.22
C ALA A 75 -2.50 0.90 -0.12
N GLY A 76 -1.82 -0.19 0.23
CA GLY A 76 -0.42 -0.43 -0.13
C GLY A 76 -0.23 -0.50 -1.65
N THR A 77 -1.12 -1.20 -2.35
CA THR A 77 -1.10 -1.30 -3.82
C THR A 77 -1.32 0.06 -4.47
N LEU A 78 -2.37 0.79 -4.06
CA LEU A 78 -2.69 2.13 -4.60
C LEU A 78 -1.55 3.12 -4.34
N THR A 79 -0.89 3.03 -3.19
CA THR A 79 0.28 3.87 -2.87
C THR A 79 1.45 3.53 -3.78
N GLY A 80 1.74 2.23 -3.99
CA GLY A 80 2.77 1.78 -4.92
C GLY A 80 2.51 2.28 -6.35
N ASP A 81 1.28 2.15 -6.84
CA ASP A 81 0.87 2.63 -8.17
C ASP A 81 1.00 4.15 -8.30
N ALA A 82 0.59 4.92 -7.28
CA ALA A 82 0.73 6.36 -7.27
C ALA A 82 2.20 6.82 -7.29
N ILE A 83 3.06 6.11 -6.56
CA ILE A 83 4.52 6.33 -6.60
C ILE A 83 5.07 6.00 -8.00
N GLY A 84 4.69 4.86 -8.58
CA GLY A 84 5.08 4.48 -9.94
C GLY A 84 4.68 5.52 -10.98
N ALA A 85 3.43 6.02 -10.92
CA ALA A 85 2.96 7.08 -11.80
C ALA A 85 3.72 8.40 -11.61
N THR A 86 4.17 8.69 -10.39
CA THR A 86 4.97 9.88 -10.07
C THR A 86 6.37 9.78 -10.66
N ILE A 87 7.01 8.60 -10.62
CA ILE A 87 8.31 8.36 -11.26
C ILE A 87 8.23 8.61 -12.77
N VAL A 88 7.20 8.11 -13.45
CA VAL A 88 7.00 8.32 -14.88
C VAL A 88 6.90 9.82 -15.22
N LYS A 89 6.18 10.58 -14.40
CA LYS A 89 6.07 12.05 -14.58
C LYS A 89 7.43 12.74 -14.44
N PHE A 90 8.20 12.40 -13.41
CA PHE A 90 9.55 12.98 -13.23
C PHE A 90 10.47 12.63 -14.40
N SER A 91 10.49 11.37 -14.82
CA SER A 91 11.30 10.95 -15.97
C SER A 91 10.94 11.70 -17.26
N ASN A 92 9.66 11.96 -17.50
CA ASN A 92 9.21 12.71 -18.67
C ASN A 92 9.64 14.19 -18.61
N VAL A 93 9.51 14.82 -17.44
CA VAL A 93 9.95 16.21 -17.22
C VAL A 93 11.47 16.34 -17.37
N ASP A 94 12.23 15.39 -16.83
CA ASP A 94 13.69 15.38 -16.98
C ASP A 94 14.11 15.19 -18.45
N ALA A 95 13.43 14.31 -19.19
CA ALA A 95 13.68 14.14 -20.62
C ALA A 95 13.34 15.40 -21.43
N GLU A 96 12.23 16.08 -21.11
CA GLU A 96 11.83 17.33 -21.76
C GLU A 96 12.82 18.46 -21.44
N ASN A 97 13.22 18.61 -20.17
CA ASN A 97 14.21 19.60 -19.76
C ASN A 97 15.59 19.34 -20.39
N ALA A 98 16.01 18.08 -20.51
CA ALA A 98 17.25 17.70 -21.18
C ALA A 98 17.20 18.03 -22.68
N GLY A 99 16.06 17.77 -23.34
CA GLY A 99 15.80 18.14 -24.73
C GLY A 99 15.86 19.65 -24.95
N ASN A 100 15.16 20.42 -24.13
CA ASN A 100 15.14 21.88 -24.18
C ASN A 100 16.52 22.49 -23.91
N THR A 101 17.28 21.93 -22.96
CA THR A 101 18.66 22.37 -22.66
C THR A 101 19.58 22.10 -23.85
N THR A 102 19.44 20.94 -24.49
CA THR A 102 20.22 20.58 -25.69
C THR A 102 19.89 21.52 -26.85
N GLN A 103 18.62 21.87 -27.05
CA GLN A 103 18.18 22.83 -28.07
C GLN A 103 18.61 24.27 -27.79
N ALA A 104 18.62 24.70 -26.52
CA ALA A 104 19.05 26.05 -26.14
C ALA A 104 20.58 26.23 -26.19
N GLY A 105 21.34 25.13 -26.11
CA GLY A 105 22.80 25.10 -26.21
C GLY A 105 23.37 24.91 -27.62
N SER A 106 22.51 24.62 -28.60
CA SER A 106 22.83 24.50 -30.04
C SER A 106 22.46 25.76 -30.81
#